data_AF-R5MF25-F1
#
_entry.id   AF-R5MF25-F1
#
_cell.length_a   1.000
_cell.length_b   1.000
_cell.length_c   1.000
_cell.angle_alpha   90.00
_cell.angle_beta   90.00
_cell.angle_gamma   90.00
#
_symmetry.space_group_name_H-M   'P 1'
#
loop_
_entity.id
_entity.type
_entity.pdbx_description
1 polymer ?
#
loop_
_entity_poly.entity_id
_entity_poly.type
_entity_poly.pdbx_seq_one_letter_code
_entity_poly.pdbx_strand_id
1 'polypeptide(L)'
;METINLSLNDYKKMKKIIKNDRSNYQYTVDILDKEYPYDTKEFWMLKMVKALNYKNLSDRYNYIYDEMCTILDNISHKVCDFKCDKCYGNRSGKCFATINGCCYFHKKPCPYLIKGVCQHRSISCKIFLCSPIEKKYKFKSKVDTYPLLNYFFNRKQKDIIHYSYRQTIDEVVPKLVDYATELK
;
A
#
# COMPACT_ATOMS: atom_id res chain seq x y z
N MET A 1 5.46 -1.79 -30.54
CA MET A 1 4.89 -1.39 -29.25
C MET A 1 3.64 -0.57 -29.55
N GLU A 2 2.49 -0.97 -29.02
CA GLU A 2 1.19 -0.34 -29.29
C GLU A 2 0.89 0.67 -28.18
N THR A 3 0.68 1.93 -28.54
CA THR A 3 0.40 2.99 -27.56
C THR A 3 -1.09 3.09 -27.29
N ILE A 4 -1.49 2.96 -26.02
CA ILE A 4 -2.85 3.11 -25.54
C ILE A 4 -2.95 4.43 -24.78
N ASN A 5 -3.66 5.39 -25.35
CA ASN A 5 -3.93 6.67 -24.72
C ASN A 5 -5.18 6.58 -23.83
N LEU A 6 -5.03 6.82 -22.54
CA LEU A 6 -6.13 6.82 -21.57
C LEU A 6 -6.56 8.24 -21.20
N SER A 7 -7.78 8.37 -20.70
CA SER A 7 -8.31 9.62 -20.13
C SER A 7 -8.89 9.37 -18.75
N LEU A 8 -9.17 10.43 -17.98
CA LEU A 8 -9.77 10.29 -16.64
C LEU A 8 -11.11 9.51 -16.64
N ASN A 9 -11.81 9.47 -17.78
CA ASN A 9 -13.02 8.67 -17.96
C ASN A 9 -12.77 7.16 -17.86
N ASP A 10 -11.55 6.71 -18.15
CA ASP A 10 -11.14 5.31 -18.09
C ASP A 10 -10.83 4.85 -16.66
N TYR A 11 -10.78 5.77 -15.69
CA TYR A 11 -10.55 5.45 -14.27
C TYR A 11 -11.46 4.32 -13.78
N LYS A 12 -12.75 4.36 -14.13
CA LYS A 12 -13.75 3.35 -13.74
C LYS A 12 -13.50 1.97 -14.38
N LYS A 13 -12.77 1.94 -15.50
CA LYS A 13 -12.43 0.74 -16.27
C LYS A 13 -11.03 0.22 -15.97
N MET A 14 -10.23 0.89 -15.12
CA MET A 14 -8.83 0.54 -14.89
C MET A 14 -8.63 -0.91 -14.47
N LYS A 15 -9.50 -1.47 -13.62
CA LYS A 15 -9.43 -2.89 -13.25
C LYS A 15 -9.52 -3.83 -14.48
N LYS A 16 -10.36 -3.51 -15.46
CA LYS A 16 -10.49 -4.27 -16.71
C LYS A 16 -9.28 -4.05 -17.62
N ILE A 17 -8.77 -2.82 -17.69
CA ILE A 17 -7.57 -2.46 -18.47
C ILE A 17 -6.37 -3.25 -17.95
N ILE A 18 -6.14 -3.24 -16.63
CA ILE A 18 -5.03 -3.96 -15.99
C ILE A 18 -5.12 -5.47 -16.22
N LYS A 19 -6.34 -6.05 -16.15
CA LYS A 19 -6.54 -7.47 -16.44
C LYS A 19 -6.19 -7.85 -17.88
N ASN A 20 -6.37 -6.92 -18.82
CA ASN A 20 -6.14 -7.14 -20.25
C ASN A 20 -4.81 -6.55 -20.75
N ASP A 21 -3.92 -6.12 -19.85
CA ASP A 21 -2.60 -5.60 -20.18
C ASP A 21 -1.77 -6.64 -20.93
N ARG A 22 -0.92 -6.17 -21.84
CA ARG A 22 -0.04 -6.97 -22.67
C ARG A 22 1.37 -6.41 -22.65
N SER A 23 2.36 -7.28 -22.86
CA SER A 23 3.78 -6.90 -22.87
C SER A 23 4.13 -5.86 -23.93
N ASN A 24 3.40 -5.82 -25.05
CA ASN A 24 3.63 -4.90 -26.15
C ASN A 24 2.87 -3.56 -26.02
N TYR A 25 2.04 -3.37 -24.99
CA TYR A 25 1.27 -2.14 -24.79
C TYR A 25 2.07 -1.08 -24.04
N GLN A 26 1.98 0.17 -24.45
CA GLN A 26 2.53 1.31 -23.71
C GLN A 26 1.39 2.27 -23.39
N TYR A 27 1.23 2.65 -22.13
CA TYR A 27 0.12 3.50 -21.71
C TYR A 27 0.58 4.94 -21.50
N THR A 28 -0.22 5.87 -22.00
CA THR A 28 -0.15 7.30 -21.67
C THR A 28 -1.48 7.72 -21.06
N VAL A 29 -1.52 8.89 -20.44
CA VAL A 29 -2.77 9.45 -19.92
C VAL A 29 -2.81 10.95 -20.15
N ASP A 30 -3.95 11.41 -20.65
CA ASP A 30 -4.24 12.84 -20.82
C ASP A 30 -4.73 13.44 -19.49
N ILE A 31 -3.77 13.77 -18.63
CA ILE A 31 -3.94 14.49 -17.37
C ILE A 31 -2.88 15.59 -17.33
N LEU A 32 -3.25 16.78 -16.86
CA LEU A 32 -2.32 17.90 -16.72
C LEU A 32 -1.12 17.53 -15.84
N ASP A 33 0.08 17.92 -16.26
CA ASP A 33 1.30 17.68 -15.50
C ASP A 33 1.38 18.65 -14.31
N LYS A 34 0.83 18.22 -13.16
CA LYS A 34 0.87 18.94 -11.89
C LYS A 34 0.73 17.98 -10.72
N GLU A 35 0.96 18.50 -9.51
CA GLU A 35 0.72 17.73 -8.30
C GLU A 35 -0.77 17.60 -8.00
N TYR A 36 -1.19 16.38 -7.62
CA TYR A 36 -2.56 16.05 -7.26
C TYR A 36 -2.62 15.51 -5.83
N PRO A 37 -3.65 15.89 -5.05
CA PRO A 37 -3.88 15.28 -3.74
C PRO A 37 -4.09 13.77 -3.85
N TYR A 38 -3.59 13.01 -2.86
CA TYR A 38 -3.52 11.54 -2.91
C TYR A 38 -4.89 10.83 -2.98
N ASP A 39 -5.97 11.53 -2.64
CA ASP A 39 -7.33 11.01 -2.62
C ASP A 39 -8.10 11.31 -3.92
N THR A 40 -7.46 11.96 -4.90
CA THR A 40 -8.06 12.27 -6.21
C THR A 40 -7.92 11.11 -7.20
N LYS A 41 -8.79 11.09 -8.22
CA LYS A 41 -8.73 10.06 -9.27
C LYS A 41 -7.49 10.22 -10.14
N GLU A 42 -7.09 11.45 -10.39
CA GLU A 42 -5.93 11.84 -11.18
C GLU A 42 -4.65 11.28 -10.57
N PHE A 43 -4.46 11.48 -9.26
CA PHE A 43 -3.35 10.90 -8.52
C PHE A 43 -3.27 9.38 -8.72
N TRP A 44 -4.37 8.67 -8.45
CA TRP A 44 -4.39 7.21 -8.57
C TRP A 44 -4.24 6.76 -10.02
N MET A 45 -4.80 7.49 -10.99
CA MET A 45 -4.68 7.15 -12.40
C MET A 45 -3.22 7.23 -12.87
N LEU A 46 -2.51 8.31 -12.54
CA LEU A 46 -1.09 8.48 -12.86
C LEU A 46 -0.26 7.33 -12.28
N LYS A 47 -0.51 6.96 -11.02
CA LYS A 47 0.22 5.86 -10.37
C LYS A 47 -0.07 4.51 -11.01
N MET A 48 -1.32 4.22 -11.37
CA MET A 48 -1.71 2.98 -12.05
C MET A 48 -1.13 2.89 -13.47
N VAL A 49 -1.13 3.99 -14.23
CA VAL A 49 -0.54 4.04 -15.58
C VAL A 49 0.97 3.83 -15.52
N LYS A 50 1.65 4.45 -14.57
CA LYS A 50 3.09 4.21 -14.33
C LYS A 50 3.36 2.75 -13.98
N ALA A 51 2.55 2.11 -13.12
CA ALA A 51 2.66 0.68 -12.83
C ALA A 51 2.48 -0.20 -14.08
N LEU A 52 1.48 0.09 -14.93
CA LEU A 52 1.24 -0.66 -16.17
C LEU A 52 2.44 -0.64 -17.12
N ASN A 53 3.21 0.44 -17.13
CA ASN A 53 4.38 0.59 -18.00
C ASN A 53 5.60 -0.20 -17.52
N TYR A 54 5.63 -0.67 -16.27
CA TYR A 54 6.59 -1.71 -15.85
C TYR A 54 6.11 -3.06 -16.37
N LYS A 55 6.78 -3.61 -17.39
CA LYS A 55 6.37 -4.87 -18.04
C LYS A 55 6.87 -6.12 -17.35
N ASN A 56 8.01 -6.03 -16.69
CA ASN A 56 8.44 -7.08 -15.77
C ASN A 56 7.55 -7.04 -14.51
N LEU A 57 7.02 -8.20 -14.09
CA LEU A 57 6.14 -8.28 -12.93
C LEU A 57 6.85 -7.93 -11.61
N SER A 58 8.11 -8.32 -11.46
CA SER A 58 8.91 -7.98 -10.29
C SER A 58 9.08 -6.46 -10.19
N ASP A 59 9.51 -5.80 -11.27
CA ASP A 59 9.68 -4.34 -11.29
C ASP A 59 8.37 -3.60 -11.02
N ARG A 60 7.27 -4.09 -11.62
CA ARG A 60 5.92 -3.56 -11.40
C ARG A 60 5.53 -3.65 -9.93
N TYR A 61 5.71 -4.82 -9.32
CA TYR A 61 5.34 -5.04 -7.92
C TYR A 61 6.27 -4.28 -6.97
N ASN A 62 7.55 -4.16 -7.27
CA ASN A 62 8.47 -3.30 -6.53
C ASN A 62 8.04 -1.83 -6.55
N TYR A 63 7.71 -1.30 -7.73
CA TYR A 63 7.19 0.07 -7.87
C TYR A 63 5.91 0.27 -7.05
N ILE A 64 4.92 -0.63 -7.21
CA ILE A 64 3.66 -0.54 -6.45
C ILE A 64 3.93 -0.60 -4.95
N TYR A 65 4.81 -1.50 -4.52
CA TYR A 65 5.09 -1.71 -3.11
C TYR A 65 5.71 -0.46 -2.48
N ASP A 66 6.73 0.10 -3.15
CA ASP A 66 7.42 1.28 -2.66
C ASP A 66 6.52 2.52 -2.63
N GLU A 67 5.76 2.76 -3.70
CA GLU A 67 4.79 3.86 -3.76
C GLU A 67 3.75 3.75 -2.64
N MET A 68 3.23 2.54 -2.40
CA MET A 68 2.28 2.31 -1.33
C MET A 68 2.90 2.53 0.05
N CYS A 69 4.15 2.12 0.29
CA CYS A 69 4.84 2.44 1.53
C CYS A 69 4.98 3.96 1.73
N THR A 70 5.35 4.73 0.70
CA THR A 70 5.46 6.19 0.77
C THR A 70 4.11 6.86 1.08
N ILE A 71 3.02 6.43 0.42
CA ILE A 71 1.67 6.92 0.69
C ILE A 71 1.25 6.61 2.13
N LEU A 72 1.50 5.38 2.59
CA LEU A 72 1.09 4.92 3.92
C LEU A 72 2.00 5.47 5.04
N ASP A 73 3.24 5.83 4.78
CA ASP A 73 4.12 6.52 5.74
C ASP A 73 3.49 7.85 6.17
N ASN A 74 3.10 8.67 5.19
CA ASN A 74 2.46 9.96 5.43
C ASN A 74 1.17 9.87 6.25
N ILE A 75 0.47 8.74 6.19
CA ILE A 75 -0.75 8.49 6.96
C ILE A 75 -0.40 7.92 8.33
N SER A 76 0.30 6.78 8.38
CA SER A 76 0.60 6.01 9.59
C SER A 76 1.36 6.84 10.63
N HIS A 77 2.31 7.68 10.20
CA HIS A 77 3.07 8.55 11.10
C HIS A 77 2.19 9.58 11.80
N LYS A 78 1.10 10.01 11.17
CA LYS A 78 0.15 10.98 11.73
C LYS A 78 -0.89 10.31 12.65
N VAL A 79 -1.41 9.15 12.25
CA VAL A 79 -2.57 8.53 12.91
C VAL A 79 -2.21 7.61 14.08
N CYS A 80 -0.99 7.07 14.11
CA CYS A 80 -0.51 6.33 15.29
C CYS A 80 -0.38 7.25 16.52
N ASP A 81 -0.13 8.55 16.29
CA ASP A 81 -0.18 9.62 17.29
C ASP A 81 0.61 9.23 18.55
N PHE A 82 1.88 8.84 18.39
CA PHE A 82 2.75 8.43 19.49
C PHE A 82 3.07 9.60 20.42
N LYS A 83 2.89 9.40 21.74
CA LYS A 83 3.24 10.35 22.80
C LYS A 83 3.74 9.57 24.01
N CYS A 84 4.93 9.89 24.50
CA CYS A 84 5.58 9.22 25.64
C CYS A 84 5.54 7.68 25.50
N ASP A 85 6.06 7.16 24.37
CA ASP A 85 6.14 5.73 24.03
C ASP A 85 4.81 4.97 24.00
N LYS A 86 3.69 5.69 23.91
CA LYS A 86 2.34 5.15 23.79
C LYS A 86 1.68 5.69 22.55
N CYS A 87 1.16 4.81 21.69
CA CYS A 87 0.31 5.24 20.58
C CYS A 87 -1.09 5.64 21.11
N TYR A 88 -1.93 6.26 20.26
CA TYR A 88 -3.31 6.58 20.66
C TYR A 88 -4.09 5.35 21.16
N GLY A 89 -3.89 4.19 20.51
CA GLY A 89 -4.47 2.92 20.93
C GLY A 89 -4.15 2.58 22.39
N ASN A 90 -2.88 2.65 22.79
CA ASN A 90 -2.48 2.42 24.19
C ASN A 90 -3.07 3.46 25.14
N ARG A 91 -2.99 4.74 24.78
CA ARG A 91 -3.51 5.83 25.63
C ARG A 91 -5.02 5.76 25.84
N SER A 92 -5.74 5.19 24.87
CA SER A 92 -7.19 4.96 24.98
C SER A 92 -7.58 3.75 25.83
N GLY A 93 -6.61 2.95 26.30
CA GLY A 93 -6.86 1.72 27.06
C GLY A 93 -7.49 0.58 26.25
N LYS A 94 -7.54 0.70 24.92
CA LYS A 94 -8.23 -0.24 24.00
C LYS A 94 -7.26 -1.05 23.13
N CYS A 95 -5.98 -1.06 23.48
CA CYS A 95 -4.96 -1.88 22.82
C CYS A 95 -4.42 -2.91 23.81
N PHE A 96 -4.06 -4.11 23.31
CA PHE A 96 -3.54 -5.19 24.14
C PHE A 96 -2.19 -4.84 24.80
N ALA A 97 -1.37 -4.03 24.13
CA ALA A 97 -0.07 -3.60 24.63
C ALA A 97 -0.21 -2.37 25.55
N THR A 98 0.63 -2.28 26.56
CA THR A 98 0.70 -1.12 27.49
C THR A 98 1.73 -0.07 27.07
N ILE A 99 2.70 -0.47 26.25
CA ILE A 99 3.75 0.36 25.64
C ILE A 99 3.88 0.02 24.16
N ASN A 100 4.31 0.98 23.34
CA ASN A 100 4.67 0.82 21.93
C ASN A 100 3.61 0.18 20.99
N GLY A 101 2.33 0.12 21.38
CA GLY A 101 1.24 -0.27 20.49
C GLY A 101 1.40 -1.64 19.84
N CYS A 102 0.96 -1.75 18.58
CA CYS A 102 1.18 -2.94 17.73
C CYS A 102 2.66 -3.15 17.37
N CYS A 103 3.54 -2.18 17.67
CA CYS A 103 4.98 -2.30 17.50
C CYS A 103 5.66 -2.95 18.72
N TYR A 104 4.92 -3.38 19.74
CA TYR A 104 5.45 -4.19 20.84
C TYR A 104 5.13 -5.67 20.62
N PHE A 105 6.17 -6.50 20.45
CA PHE A 105 6.02 -7.91 20.07
C PHE A 105 7.09 -8.76 20.79
N HIS A 106 6.72 -9.96 21.22
CA HIS A 106 7.63 -10.88 21.94
C HIS A 106 8.37 -10.20 23.11
N LYS A 107 7.65 -9.37 23.88
CA LYS A 107 8.18 -8.60 25.02
C LYS A 107 9.31 -7.63 24.67
N LYS A 108 9.42 -7.19 23.41
CA LYS A 108 10.41 -6.22 22.95
C LYS A 108 9.79 -5.19 22.00
N PRO A 109 10.28 -3.93 21.99
CA PRO A 109 9.90 -2.97 20.96
C PRO A 109 10.42 -3.43 19.59
N CYS A 110 9.64 -3.15 18.55
CA CYS A 110 10.06 -3.35 17.16
C CYS A 110 11.30 -2.48 16.90
N PRO A 111 12.40 -3.05 16.34
CA PRO A 111 13.63 -2.30 16.09
C PRO A 111 13.44 -1.15 15.10
N TYR A 112 12.40 -1.22 14.26
CA TYR A 112 12.07 -0.18 13.30
C TYR A 112 11.21 0.96 13.87
N LEU A 113 10.78 0.89 15.14
CA LEU A 113 10.10 2.00 15.80
C LEU A 113 11.14 2.96 16.39
N ILE A 114 11.49 4.00 15.63
CA ILE A 114 12.50 4.98 16.04
C ILE A 114 11.79 6.28 16.42
N LYS A 115 11.96 6.73 17.66
CA LYS A 115 11.34 7.96 18.20
C LYS A 115 9.81 8.02 17.95
N GLY A 116 9.11 6.90 18.12
CA GLY A 116 7.67 6.80 17.92
C GLY A 116 7.21 6.75 16.46
N VAL A 117 8.13 6.63 15.50
CA VAL A 117 7.84 6.57 14.06
C VAL A 117 8.34 5.25 13.47
N CYS A 118 7.48 4.55 12.72
CA CYS A 118 7.83 3.30 12.06
C CYS A 118 8.64 3.57 10.80
N GLN A 119 9.93 3.19 10.81
CA GLN A 119 10.84 3.32 9.67
C GLN A 119 10.80 2.11 8.73
N HIS A 120 10.09 1.04 9.10
CA HIS A 120 10.07 -0.19 8.29
C HIS A 120 9.25 -0.01 7.02
N ARG A 121 9.80 -0.32 5.84
CA ARG A 121 9.05 -0.27 4.57
C ARG A 121 8.23 -1.55 4.39
N SER A 122 7.17 -1.68 5.19
CA SER A 122 6.22 -2.79 5.10
C SER A 122 4.78 -2.29 5.02
N ILE A 123 4.08 -2.65 3.95
CA ILE A 123 2.69 -2.23 3.71
C ILE A 123 1.78 -2.72 4.84
N SER A 124 1.88 -3.99 5.24
CA SER A 124 1.09 -4.58 6.33
C SER A 124 1.19 -3.76 7.62
N CYS A 125 2.41 -3.38 8.01
CA CYS A 125 2.65 -2.59 9.22
C CYS A 125 2.05 -1.19 9.14
N LYS A 126 1.97 -0.58 7.95
CA LYS A 126 1.49 0.80 7.77
C LYS A 126 -0.01 0.88 7.45
N ILE A 127 -0.56 -0.14 6.80
CA ILE A 127 -1.98 -0.21 6.47
C ILE A 127 -2.81 -0.73 7.64
N PHE A 128 -2.26 -1.60 8.49
CA PHE A 128 -3.00 -2.15 9.62
C PHE A 128 -2.97 -1.21 10.82
N LEU A 129 -4.11 -0.60 11.11
CA LEU A 129 -4.31 0.21 12.31
C LEU A 129 -5.35 -0.44 13.21
N CYS A 130 -5.15 -0.33 14.52
CA CYS A 130 -6.10 -0.89 15.47
C CYS A 130 -7.43 -0.13 15.47
N SER A 131 -8.52 -0.80 15.85
CA SER A 131 -9.88 -0.22 15.84
C SER A 131 -10.01 1.16 16.51
N PRO A 132 -9.33 1.47 17.63
CA PRO A 132 -9.36 2.83 18.19
C PRO A 132 -8.85 3.91 17.23
N ILE A 133 -7.78 3.63 16.49
CA ILE A 133 -7.20 4.55 15.51
C ILE A 133 -8.14 4.68 14.31
N GLU A 134 -8.64 3.56 13.78
CA GLU A 134 -9.60 3.57 12.66
C GLU A 134 -10.84 4.43 12.97
N LYS A 135 -11.40 4.28 14.17
CA LYS A 135 -12.58 5.04 14.61
C LYS A 135 -12.27 6.53 14.75
N LYS A 136 -11.14 6.89 15.36
CA LYS A 136 -10.76 8.30 15.58
C LYS A 136 -10.47 9.03 14.27
N TYR A 137 -9.72 8.40 13.37
CA TYR A 137 -9.24 9.02 12.13
C TYR A 137 -10.07 8.65 10.89
N LYS A 138 -11.17 7.92 11.07
CA LYS A 138 -12.04 7.40 9.98
C LYS A 138 -11.26 6.68 8.89
N PHE A 139 -10.22 5.96 9.29
CA PHE A 139 -9.31 5.24 8.41
C PHE A 139 -9.78 3.80 8.19
N LYS A 140 -9.57 3.25 6.99
CA LYS A 140 -9.90 1.86 6.66
C LYS A 140 -8.63 1.04 6.48
N SER A 141 -8.33 0.14 7.42
CA SER A 141 -7.15 -0.74 7.36
C SER A 141 -7.35 -1.94 6.44
N LYS A 142 -7.69 -1.69 5.17
CA LYS A 142 -7.95 -2.73 4.18
C LYS A 142 -7.16 -2.49 2.92
N VAL A 143 -6.48 -3.54 2.45
CA VAL A 143 -5.70 -3.57 1.20
C VAL A 143 -6.56 -3.09 0.01
N ASP A 144 -7.82 -3.51 -0.04
CA ASP A 144 -8.76 -3.14 -1.11
C ASP A 144 -9.15 -1.66 -1.17
N THR A 145 -8.82 -0.87 -0.15
CA THR A 145 -9.13 0.57 -0.12
C THR A 145 -8.30 1.36 -1.13
N TYR A 146 -7.12 0.86 -1.50
CA TYR A 146 -6.17 1.57 -2.35
C TYR A 146 -6.18 1.01 -3.78
N PRO A 147 -6.38 1.83 -4.83
CA PRO A 147 -6.48 1.38 -6.22
C PRO A 147 -5.31 0.51 -6.69
N LEU A 148 -4.06 0.88 -6.36
CA LEU A 148 -2.88 0.08 -6.71
C LEU A 148 -2.95 -1.32 -6.10
N LEU A 149 -3.33 -1.43 -4.82
CA LEU A 149 -3.42 -2.71 -4.14
C LEU A 149 -4.64 -3.53 -4.59
N ASN A 150 -5.76 -2.85 -4.83
CA ASN A 150 -7.02 -3.50 -5.18
C ASN A 150 -7.00 -4.07 -6.60
N TYR A 151 -6.39 -3.36 -7.56
CA TYR A 151 -6.53 -3.69 -8.98
C TYR A 151 -5.38 -4.52 -9.54
N PHE A 152 -4.16 -4.41 -9.00
CA PHE A 152 -2.99 -5.15 -9.50
C PHE A 152 -2.78 -6.51 -8.84
N PHE A 153 -3.38 -6.74 -7.67
CA PHE A 153 -3.19 -7.98 -6.92
C PHE A 153 -4.48 -8.81 -6.87
N ASN A 154 -4.31 -10.12 -6.96
CA ASN A 154 -5.37 -11.09 -6.72
C ASN A 154 -5.62 -11.27 -5.20
N ARG A 155 -6.64 -12.04 -4.83
CA ARG A 155 -7.00 -12.25 -3.42
C ARG A 155 -5.84 -12.82 -2.58
N LYS A 156 -5.13 -13.83 -3.09
CA LYS A 156 -4.02 -14.51 -2.40
C LYS A 156 -2.84 -13.55 -2.19
N GLN A 157 -2.51 -12.76 -3.21
CA GLN A 157 -1.51 -11.69 -3.13
C GLN A 157 -1.89 -10.60 -2.11
N LYS A 158 -3.17 -10.22 -2.05
CA LYS A 158 -3.66 -9.26 -1.05
C LYS A 158 -3.54 -9.82 0.37
N ASP A 159 -3.83 -11.11 0.57
CA ASP A 159 -3.63 -11.77 1.87
C ASP A 159 -2.15 -11.74 2.28
N ILE A 160 -1.24 -12.03 1.35
CA ILE A 160 0.21 -11.90 1.60
C ILE A 160 0.56 -10.48 2.04
N ILE A 161 0.14 -9.47 1.28
CA ILE A 161 0.39 -8.06 1.61
C ILE A 161 -0.18 -7.72 3.00
N HIS A 162 -1.35 -8.23 3.35
CA HIS A 162 -1.99 -7.96 4.62
C HIS A 162 -1.24 -8.58 5.82
N TYR A 163 -0.71 -9.80 5.66
CA TYR A 163 -0.10 -10.56 6.76
C TYR A 163 1.43 -10.52 6.80
N SER A 164 2.09 -9.86 5.85
CA SER A 164 3.57 -9.76 5.78
C SER A 164 4.16 -8.73 6.75
N TYR A 165 3.74 -8.74 8.02
CA TYR A 165 4.22 -7.83 9.05
C TYR A 165 5.72 -7.99 9.26
N ARG A 166 6.45 -6.87 9.25
CA ARG A 166 7.92 -6.81 9.47
C ARG A 166 8.76 -7.53 8.42
N GLN A 167 8.15 -8.08 7.37
CA GLN A 167 8.88 -8.56 6.20
C GLN A 167 9.30 -7.37 5.33
N THR A 168 10.46 -7.50 4.71
CA THR A 168 11.03 -6.56 3.75
C THR A 168 10.38 -6.72 2.38
N ILE A 169 10.60 -5.75 1.49
CA ILE A 169 10.16 -5.84 0.10
C ILE A 169 10.75 -7.07 -0.61
N ASP A 170 12.02 -7.38 -0.35
CA ASP A 170 12.74 -8.52 -0.94
C ASP A 170 12.18 -9.88 -0.48
N GLU A 171 11.55 -9.93 0.69
CA GLU A 171 10.86 -11.14 1.16
C GLU A 171 9.44 -11.26 0.62
N VAL A 172 8.78 -10.15 0.30
CA VAL A 172 7.35 -10.13 -0.06
C VAL A 172 7.14 -10.17 -1.57
N VAL A 173 7.87 -9.36 -2.34
CA VAL A 173 7.68 -9.26 -3.80
C VAL A 173 7.86 -10.59 -4.52
N PRO A 174 8.86 -11.44 -4.22
CA PRO A 174 8.97 -12.76 -4.84
C PRO A 174 7.71 -13.61 -4.66
N LYS A 175 7.16 -13.65 -3.43
CA LYS A 175 5.90 -14.37 -3.15
C LYS A 175 4.75 -13.82 -3.99
N LEU A 176 4.69 -12.50 -4.17
CA LEU A 176 3.66 -11.89 -5.02
C LEU A 176 3.82 -12.31 -6.49
N VAL A 177 5.05 -12.36 -7.00
CA VAL A 177 5.32 -12.82 -8.37
C VAL A 177 4.92 -14.28 -8.56
N ASP A 178 5.28 -15.16 -7.63
CA ASP A 178 4.95 -16.59 -7.70
C ASP A 178 3.43 -16.82 -7.81
N TYR A 179 2.65 -16.14 -6.97
CA TYR A 179 1.18 -16.23 -7.00
C TYR A 179 0.51 -15.48 -8.15
N ALA A 180 1.25 -14.67 -8.92
CA ALA A 180 0.77 -14.15 -10.20
C ALA A 180 0.84 -15.22 -11.29
N THR A 181 1.88 -16.06 -11.26
CA THR A 181 2.12 -17.10 -12.26
C THR A 181 1.30 -18.37 -12.04
N GLU A 182 0.99 -18.74 -10.79
CA GLU A 182 0.12 -19.88 -10.45
C GLU A 182 -1.33 -19.74 -10.97
N LEU A 183 -1.76 -18.53 -11.34
CA LEU A 183 -3.12 -18.24 -11.80
C LEU A 183 -3.24 -18.10 -13.32
N LYS A 184 -2.17 -18.36 -14.07
CA LYS A 184 -2.17 -18.45 -15.54
C LYS A 184 -2.34 -19.89 -15.99
#